data_AF-A0A257MB26-F1
#
_entry.id   AF-A0A257MB26-F1
#
_cell.length_a   1.000
_cell.length_b   1.000
_cell.length_c   1.000
_cell.angle_alpha   90.00
_cell.angle_beta   90.00
_cell.angle_gamma   90.00
#
_symmetry.space_group_name_H-M   'P 1'
#
loop_
_entity.id
_entity.type
_entity.pdbx_description
1 polymer ?
#
loop_
_entity_poly.entity_id
_entity_poly.type
_entity_poly.pdbx_seq_one_letter_code
_entity_poly.pdbx_strand_id
1 'polypeptide(L)'
;MFIGIDDTDSEKGLCTTYLAAVLMERLRPLGDVVGWPRLIRLNPCARFKTRGNAALAFQLESERVDEVRDRALKTLLQLSDFSGANTNPGLVIADELTERMTAFYRRATTEILEIDEARRLLDEE
;
A
#
# COMPACT_ATOMS: atom_id res chain seq x y z
N MET A 1 2.77 -13.01 -4.45
CA MET A 1 2.37 -11.62 -4.70
C MET A 1 2.72 -10.72 -3.51
N PHE A 2 2.89 -9.43 -3.76
CA PHE A 2 3.15 -8.38 -2.80
C PHE A 2 1.97 -7.41 -2.79
N ILE A 3 1.53 -7.03 -1.60
CA ILE A 3 0.43 -6.09 -1.39
C ILE A 3 1.00 -4.86 -0.71
N GLY A 4 0.86 -3.69 -1.34
CA GLY A 4 1.30 -2.40 -0.82
C GLY A 4 0.11 -1.46 -0.57
N ILE A 5 0.13 -0.75 0.56
CA ILE A 5 -0.90 0.23 0.94
C ILE A 5 -0.28 1.50 1.51
N ASP A 6 -0.94 2.64 1.27
CA ASP A 6 -0.55 3.94 1.82
C ASP A 6 -1.75 4.91 1.90
N ASP A 7 -1.58 5.99 2.66
CA ASP A 7 -2.48 7.15 2.77
C ASP A 7 -3.95 6.79 3.10
N THR A 8 -4.11 5.84 4.03
CA THR A 8 -5.43 5.40 4.52
C THR A 8 -5.78 5.96 5.89
N ASP A 9 -4.89 6.75 6.49
CA ASP A 9 -5.11 7.35 7.80
C ASP A 9 -6.00 8.61 7.70
N SER A 10 -6.75 8.88 8.77
CA SER A 10 -7.63 10.05 8.88
C SER A 10 -7.52 10.69 10.25
N GLU A 11 -7.84 11.99 10.33
CA GLU A 11 -7.89 12.72 11.61
C GLU A 11 -8.97 12.18 12.56
N LYS A 12 -9.95 11.43 12.05
CA LYS A 12 -11.07 10.87 12.82
C LYS A 12 -10.78 9.48 13.40
N GLY A 13 -9.61 8.91 13.10
CA GLY A 13 -9.21 7.54 13.49
C GLY A 13 -8.82 6.70 12.28
N LEU A 14 -8.40 5.45 12.54
CA LEU A 14 -7.77 4.54 11.57
C LEU A 14 -6.31 4.92 11.24
N CYS A 15 -5.51 3.93 10.89
CA CYS A 15 -4.14 4.11 10.43
C CYS A 15 -3.74 2.99 9.47
N THR A 16 -2.76 3.27 8.62
CA THR A 16 -2.27 2.34 7.60
C THR A 16 -1.81 1.01 8.20
N THR A 17 -1.22 1.03 9.40
CA THR A 17 -0.79 -0.21 10.10
C THR A 17 -1.97 -1.07 10.54
N TYR A 18 -3.07 -0.46 11.00
CA TYR A 18 -4.29 -1.19 11.35
C TYR A 18 -4.92 -1.82 10.11
N LEU A 19 -5.00 -1.08 9.00
CA LEU A 19 -5.49 -1.62 7.74
C LEU A 19 -4.65 -2.83 7.27
N ALA A 20 -3.32 -2.75 7.34
CA ALA A 20 -2.45 -3.87 7.01
C ALA A 20 -2.76 -5.10 7.87
N ALA A 21 -2.95 -4.92 9.18
CA ALA A 21 -3.29 -6.02 10.09
C ALA A 21 -4.63 -6.68 9.71
N VAL A 22 -5.65 -5.89 9.44
CA VAL A 22 -6.97 -6.39 9.03
C VAL A 22 -6.93 -7.07 7.66
N LEU A 23 -6.16 -6.54 6.71
CA LEU A 23 -5.95 -7.17 5.40
C LEU A 23 -5.30 -8.54 5.56
N MET A 24 -4.21 -8.64 6.31
CA MET A 24 -3.53 -9.91 6.58
C MET A 24 -4.49 -10.92 7.21
N GLU A 25 -5.33 -10.52 8.16
CA GLU A 25 -6.33 -11.40 8.80
C GLU A 25 -7.41 -11.85 7.81
N ARG A 26 -7.99 -10.93 7.03
CA ARG A 26 -9.09 -11.22 6.09
C ARG A 26 -8.66 -12.03 4.88
N LEU A 27 -7.38 -11.98 4.53
CA LEU A 27 -6.79 -12.73 3.41
C LEU A 27 -6.27 -14.12 3.82
N ARG A 28 -6.16 -14.43 5.12
CA ARG A 28 -5.76 -15.78 5.58
C ARG A 28 -6.51 -16.94 4.94
N PRO A 29 -7.84 -16.86 4.67
CA PRO A 29 -8.54 -17.97 4.02
C PRO A 29 -8.17 -18.15 2.53
N LEU A 30 -7.50 -17.17 1.93
CA LEU A 30 -7.12 -17.13 0.53
C LEU A 30 -5.64 -17.45 0.31
N GLY A 31 -4.80 -17.33 1.33
CA GLY A 31 -3.37 -17.58 1.25
C GLY A 31 -2.62 -17.30 2.54
N ASP A 32 -1.32 -17.55 2.51
CA ASP A 32 -0.44 -17.44 3.67
C ASP A 32 0.43 -16.18 3.58
N VAL A 33 0.52 -15.44 4.69
CA VAL A 33 1.41 -14.29 4.79
C VAL A 33 2.84 -14.78 4.98
N VAL A 34 3.74 -14.35 4.09
CA VAL A 34 5.14 -14.76 4.11
C VAL A 34 5.94 -13.77 4.94
N GLY A 35 6.55 -14.27 6.02
CA GLY A 35 7.42 -13.48 6.89
C GLY A 35 6.67 -12.34 7.59
N TRP A 36 7.32 -11.17 7.65
CA TRP A 36 6.81 -10.00 8.36
C TRP A 36 6.36 -8.90 7.41
N PRO A 37 5.31 -8.14 7.75
CA PRO A 37 4.98 -6.92 7.04
C PRO A 37 6.10 -5.89 7.20
N ARG A 38 6.25 -5.03 6.20
CA ARG A 38 7.25 -3.98 6.12
C ARG A 38 6.56 -2.64 6.33
N LEU A 39 7.02 -1.89 7.32
CA LEU A 39 6.67 -0.47 7.49
C LEU A 39 7.81 0.36 6.89
N ILE A 40 7.50 1.11 5.84
CA ILE A 40 8.49 1.77 4.99
C ILE A 40 8.37 3.27 5.16
N ARG A 41 9.38 3.89 5.78
CA ARG A 41 9.48 5.36 5.87
C ARG A 41 9.90 5.94 4.52
N LEU A 42 9.11 6.88 4.02
CA LEU A 42 9.37 7.62 2.79
C LEU A 42 10.09 8.94 3.09
N ASN A 43 10.32 9.76 2.05
CA ASN A 43 11.01 11.04 2.19
C ASN A 43 10.34 11.92 3.27
N PRO A 44 11.06 12.27 4.37
CA PRO A 44 10.49 13.04 5.46
C PRO A 44 10.20 14.51 5.07
N CYS A 45 10.78 15.00 3.97
CA CYS A 45 10.59 16.35 3.46
C CYS A 45 9.34 16.50 2.57
N ALA A 46 8.59 15.42 2.30
CA ALA A 46 7.36 15.48 1.51
C ALA A 46 6.33 16.45 2.13
N ARG A 47 5.82 17.38 1.30
CA ARG A 47 4.98 18.50 1.74
C ARG A 47 3.60 18.07 2.24
N PHE A 48 3.00 17.08 1.59
CA PHE A 48 1.62 16.62 1.85
C PHE A 48 1.54 15.39 2.75
N LYS A 49 2.56 15.16 3.59
CA LYS A 49 2.57 14.01 4.50
C LYS A 49 1.58 14.18 5.65
N THR A 50 0.87 13.10 5.99
CA THR A 50 0.31 12.92 7.33
C THR A 50 1.45 12.80 8.36
N ARG A 51 1.16 12.77 9.67
CA ARG A 51 2.22 12.67 10.69
C ARG A 51 2.94 11.32 10.58
N GLY A 52 4.04 11.33 9.84
CA GLY A 52 4.86 10.17 9.60
C GLY A 52 4.56 9.52 8.25
N ASN A 53 5.14 10.08 7.18
CA ASN A 53 5.12 9.57 5.81
C ASN A 53 5.61 8.10 5.75
N ALA A 54 4.68 7.14 5.65
CA ALA A 54 5.04 5.73 5.61
C ALA A 54 3.98 4.86 4.93
N ALA A 55 4.43 4.04 3.99
CA ALA A 55 3.66 2.97 3.38
C ALA A 55 3.85 1.65 4.13
N LEU A 56 2.94 0.70 3.93
CA LEU A 56 3.11 -0.68 4.35
C LEU A 56 3.07 -1.64 3.16
N ALA A 57 3.87 -2.71 3.25
CA ALA A 57 3.82 -3.80 2.30
C ALA A 57 3.94 -5.15 2.99
N PHE A 58 3.28 -6.18 2.48
CA PHE A 58 3.46 -7.56 2.93
C PHE A 58 3.36 -8.53 1.75
N GLN A 59 3.92 -9.72 1.91
CA GLN A 59 3.89 -10.77 0.91
C GLN A 59 2.80 -11.78 1.26
N LEU A 60 2.05 -12.22 0.24
CA LEU A 60 1.04 -13.26 0.32
C LEU A 60 1.35 -14.34 -0.71
N GLU A 61 1.39 -15.59 -0.26
CA GLU A 61 1.39 -16.78 -1.12
C GLU A 61 -0.05 -17.25 -1.31
N SER A 62 -0.56 -17.12 -2.53
CA SER A 62 -1.92 -17.48 -2.91
C SER A 62 -2.00 -17.74 -4.41
N GLU A 63 -2.76 -18.74 -4.81
CA GLU A 63 -3.11 -19.00 -6.21
C GLU A 63 -4.40 -18.27 -6.64
N ARG A 64 -5.10 -17.62 -5.69
CA ARG A 64 -6.44 -17.04 -5.89
C ARG A 64 -6.37 -15.52 -6.06
N VAL A 65 -5.59 -15.08 -7.06
CA VAL A 65 -5.23 -13.67 -7.30
C VAL A 65 -6.47 -12.74 -7.35
N ASP A 66 -7.48 -13.10 -8.15
CA ASP A 66 -8.67 -12.26 -8.32
C ASP A 66 -9.47 -12.10 -7.02
N GLU A 67 -9.61 -13.18 -6.24
CA GLU A 67 -10.31 -13.13 -4.96
C GLU A 67 -9.55 -12.31 -3.92
N VAL A 68 -8.22 -12.42 -3.91
CA VAL A 68 -7.36 -11.58 -3.07
C VAL A 68 -7.53 -10.12 -3.44
N ARG A 69 -7.50 -9.79 -4.73
CA ARG A 69 -7.69 -8.41 -5.23
C ARG A 69 -9.03 -7.84 -4.80
N ASP A 70 -10.12 -8.58 -5.03
CA ASP A 70 -11.46 -8.16 -4.66
C ASP A 70 -11.61 -7.97 -3.15
N ARG A 71 -11.08 -8.89 -2.35
CA ARG A 71 -11.17 -8.85 -0.89
C ARG A 71 -10.32 -7.72 -0.31
N ALA A 72 -9.15 -7.47 -0.88
CA ALA A 72 -8.27 -6.37 -0.50
C ALA A 72 -8.92 -5.03 -0.83
N LEU A 73 -9.42 -4.85 -2.05
CA LEU A 73 -10.11 -3.63 -2.47
C LEU A 73 -11.35 -3.36 -1.62
N LYS A 74 -12.20 -4.37 -1.37
CA LYS A 74 -13.37 -4.21 -0.48
C LYS A 74 -12.95 -3.80 0.93
N THR A 75 -11.87 -4.36 1.45
CA THR A 75 -11.37 -4.03 2.80
C THR A 75 -10.81 -2.61 2.85
N LEU A 76 -10.06 -2.18 1.83
CA LEU A 76 -9.59 -0.81 1.67
C LEU A 76 -10.77 0.16 1.66
N LEU A 77 -11.75 -0.05 0.79
CA LEU A 77 -12.91 0.84 0.65
C LEU A 77 -13.75 0.91 1.94
N GLN A 78 -13.84 -0.18 2.70
CA GLN A 78 -14.56 -0.23 3.98
C GLN A 78 -13.83 0.51 5.11
N LEU A 79 -12.50 0.59 5.05
CA LEU A 79 -11.64 1.08 6.12
C LEU A 79 -10.86 2.35 5.74
N SER A 80 -11.19 2.96 4.61
CA SER A 80 -10.65 4.26 4.22
C SER A 80 -11.69 5.33 4.46
N ASP A 81 -11.29 6.44 5.08
CA ASP A 81 -12.18 7.58 5.29
C ASP A 81 -12.20 8.48 4.05
N PHE A 82 -13.17 8.26 3.16
CA PHE A 82 -13.39 9.14 2.00
C PHE A 82 -14.05 10.48 2.35
N SER A 83 -14.38 10.74 3.63
CA SER A 83 -14.96 12.01 4.06
C SER A 83 -13.92 13.10 4.31
N GLY A 84 -12.64 12.73 4.43
CA GLY A 84 -11.53 13.67 4.59
C GLY A 84 -11.02 14.18 3.25
N ALA A 85 -10.84 15.50 3.11
CA ALA A 85 -10.34 16.11 1.87
C ALA A 85 -8.88 15.75 1.51
N ASN A 86 -8.16 15.09 2.42
CA ASN A 86 -6.72 14.82 2.32
C ASN A 86 -6.36 13.32 2.33
N THR A 87 -7.33 12.40 2.32
CA THR A 87 -7.06 10.95 2.37
C THR A 87 -7.26 10.35 0.97
N ASN A 88 -6.18 9.91 0.33
CA ASN A 88 -6.19 9.33 -1.02
C ASN A 88 -5.64 7.90 -0.98
N PRO A 89 -6.45 6.91 -0.55
CA PRO A 89 -5.97 5.58 -0.25
C PRO A 89 -5.36 4.89 -1.49
N GLY A 90 -4.13 4.42 -1.35
CA GLY A 90 -3.42 3.65 -2.36
C GLY A 90 -3.43 2.15 -2.05
N LEU A 91 -3.66 1.32 -3.07
CA LEU A 91 -3.48 -0.13 -3.03
C LEU A 91 -2.83 -0.61 -4.31
N VAL A 92 -1.72 -1.32 -4.18
CA VAL A 92 -1.00 -1.98 -5.28
C VAL A 92 -0.87 -3.47 -4.95
N ILE A 93 -1.11 -4.32 -5.94
CA ILE A 93 -0.85 -5.75 -5.87
C ILE A 93 0.07 -6.08 -7.04
N ALA A 94 1.23 -6.65 -6.74
CA ALA A 94 2.23 -7.04 -7.73
C ALA A 94 2.58 -8.52 -7.54
N ASP A 95 2.68 -9.28 -8.62
CA ASP A 95 3.01 -10.71 -8.51
C ASP A 95 4.46 -10.90 -8.06
N GLU A 96 5.36 -10.06 -8.56
CA GLU A 96 6.78 -10.03 -8.26
C GLU A 96 7.30 -8.60 -8.02
N LEU A 97 8.54 -8.49 -7.54
CA LEU A 97 9.22 -7.20 -7.37
C LEU A 97 10.23 -7.02 -8.50
N THR A 98 10.04 -5.99 -9.32
CA THR A 98 10.96 -5.70 -10.42
C THR A 98 12.05 -4.71 -10.01
N GLU A 99 13.11 -4.62 -10.82
CA GLU A 99 14.17 -3.64 -10.61
C GLU A 99 13.64 -2.21 -10.71
N ARG A 100 12.65 -1.97 -11.57
CA ARG A 100 12.00 -0.65 -11.72
C ARG A 100 11.23 -0.25 -10.47
N MET A 101 10.46 -1.16 -9.88
CA MET A 101 9.80 -0.93 -8.57
C MET A 101 10.82 -0.64 -7.48
N THR A 102 11.95 -1.37 -7.48
CA THR A 102 13.03 -1.15 -6.50
C THR A 102 13.70 0.21 -6.68
N ALA A 103 13.95 0.64 -7.92
CA ALA A 103 14.49 1.95 -8.23
C ALA A 103 13.50 3.07 -7.83
N PHE A 104 12.21 2.89 -8.12
CA PHE A 104 11.16 3.81 -7.73
C PHE A 104 11.06 3.95 -6.20
N TYR A 105 11.10 2.85 -5.46
CA TYR A 105 11.15 2.87 -4.00
C TYR A 105 12.33 3.70 -3.47
N ARG A 106 13.55 3.50 -4.00
CA ARG A 106 14.73 4.27 -3.58
C ARG A 106 14.52 5.76 -3.79
N ARG A 107 14.02 6.15 -4.97
CA ARG A 107 13.69 7.56 -5.26
C ARG A 107 12.63 8.09 -4.31
N ALA A 108 11.58 7.32 -3.99
CA ALA A 108 10.52 7.74 -3.07
C ALA A 108 11.03 8.03 -1.64
N THR A 109 12.21 7.52 -1.25
CA THR A 109 12.82 7.82 0.04
C THR A 109 13.66 9.10 0.06
N THR A 110 14.10 9.60 -1.10
CA THR A 110 15.08 10.71 -1.20
C THR A 110 14.60 11.89 -2.03
N GLU A 111 13.64 11.68 -2.93
CA GLU A 111 13.14 12.66 -3.90
C GLU A 111 11.67 13.01 -3.60
N ILE A 112 11.16 14.05 -4.25
CA ILE A 112 9.73 14.36 -4.31
C ILE A 112 9.25 13.84 -5.66
N LEU A 113 8.32 12.88 -5.63
CA LEU A 113 7.79 12.24 -6.83
C LEU A 113 6.39 12.74 -7.15
N GLU A 114 6.07 12.75 -8.44
CA GLU A 114 4.75 13.07 -8.95
C GLU A 114 3.89 11.81 -9.13
N ILE A 115 2.57 11.95 -9.01
CA ILE A 115 1.61 10.84 -9.19
C ILE A 115 1.76 10.20 -10.58
N ASP A 116 2.03 11.01 -11.61
CA ASP A 116 2.20 10.51 -12.97
C ASP A 116 3.46 9.66 -13.16
N GLU A 117 4.48 9.80 -12.31
CA GLU A 117 5.62 8.89 -12.32
C GLU A 117 5.23 7.50 -11.81
N ALA A 118 4.40 7.44 -10.77
CA ALA A 118 3.86 6.17 -10.27
C ALA A 118 2.93 5.53 -11.31
N ARG A 119 2.08 6.31 -11.99
CA ARG A 119 1.21 5.81 -13.06
C ARG A 119 1.99 5.24 -14.22
N ARG A 120 3.02 5.94 -14.70
CA ARG A 120 3.88 5.44 -15.78
C ARG A 120 4.53 4.11 -15.40
N LEU A 121 5.00 3.96 -14.16
CA LEU A 121 5.51 2.69 -13.68
C LEU A 121 4.45 1.59 -13.74
N LEU A 122 3.22 1.87 -13.29
CA LEU A 122 2.12 0.90 -13.30
C LEU A 122 1.64 0.53 -14.71
N ASP A 123 1.74 1.44 -15.70
CA ASP A 123 1.36 1.15 -17.09
C ASP A 123 2.41 0.29 -17.82
N GLU A 124 3.64 0.26 -17.31
CA GLU A 124 4.77 -0.47 -17.89
C GLU A 124 5.00 -1.86 -17.27
N GLU A 125 4.28 -2.19 -16.19
CA GLU A 125 4.38 -3.41 -15.39
C GLU A 125 3.08 -4.22 -15.46
#